data_AF-A0A2V7TY54-F1
#
_entry.id   AF-A0A2V7TY54-F1
#
_cell.length_a   1.000
_cell.length_b   1.000
_cell.length_c   1.000
_cell.angle_alpha   90.00
_cell.angle_beta   90.00
_cell.angle_gamma   90.00
#
_symmetry.space_group_name_H-M   'P 1'
#
loop_
_entity.id
_entity.type
_entity.pdbx_description
1 polymer ?
#
loop_
_entity_poly.entity_id
_entity_poly.type
_entity_poly.pdbx_seq_one_letter_code
_entity_poly.pdbx_strand_id
1 'polypeptide(L)'
;MPVRLPASVLAGLTVLGPAASAPGAVTSAPPRVEIGFEKYMLPNGLEVILREDHRLPIVAVNLWYHVGPANETAGRTGFAHLFEHMMFQGSGHVGDDQHFKLLEGAGASMINGTTDFDRTNYMEDIPSNQLELALWLESDRMGFLLDRLDQPKLSNQQDVVRNERRQSVENQPYGLVEEELFHQLFPQ
;
A
#
# COMPACT_ATOMS: atom_id res chain seq x y z
N MET A 1 55.83 2.39 32.21
CA MET A 1 57.15 1.87 31.79
C MET A 1 57.07 1.52 30.32
N PRO A 2 57.81 2.18 29.41
CA PRO A 2 57.82 1.82 28.00
C PRO A 2 58.96 0.84 27.74
N VAL A 3 58.65 -0.35 27.21
CA VAL A 3 59.67 -1.26 26.68
C VAL A 3 59.77 -1.03 25.18
N ARG A 4 60.89 -0.44 24.76
CA ARG A 4 61.39 -0.47 23.38
C ARG A 4 62.16 -1.77 23.17
N LEU A 5 61.95 -2.45 22.05
CA LEU A 5 62.83 -3.47 21.44
C LEU A 5 62.56 -3.48 19.91
N PRO A 6 63.50 -3.97 19.07
CA PRO A 6 64.08 -3.16 18.00
C PRO A 6 63.65 -3.60 16.59
N ALA A 7 63.84 -2.69 15.65
CA ALA A 7 63.77 -2.95 14.22
C ALA A 7 64.80 -4.03 13.83
N SER A 8 64.33 -5.09 13.18
CA SER A 8 65.17 -6.01 12.40
C SER A 8 64.62 -6.06 11.00
N VAL A 9 65.41 -5.51 10.09
CA VAL A 9 65.23 -5.55 8.64
C VAL A 9 65.58 -6.96 8.19
N LEU A 10 64.60 -7.69 7.64
CA LEU A 10 64.87 -8.88 6.82
C LEU A 10 64.41 -8.58 5.39
N ALA A 11 65.39 -8.43 4.51
CA ALA A 11 65.20 -8.37 3.08
C ALA A 11 64.79 -9.77 2.58
N GLY A 12 63.52 -9.94 2.25
CA GLY A 12 62.98 -11.14 1.61
C GLY A 12 62.85 -10.94 0.11
N LEU A 13 63.64 -11.71 -0.64
CA LEU A 13 63.68 -11.80 -2.09
C LEU A 13 62.29 -12.10 -2.67
N THR A 14 61.70 -11.19 -3.43
CA THR A 14 60.44 -11.40 -4.16
C THR A 14 60.68 -12.28 -5.38
N VAL A 15 60.24 -13.55 -5.30
CA VAL A 15 60.07 -14.40 -6.49
C VAL A 15 58.76 -13.99 -7.16
N LEU A 16 58.84 -13.36 -8.34
CA LEU A 16 57.69 -13.13 -9.21
C LEU A 16 57.20 -14.49 -9.74
N GLY A 17 56.22 -15.07 -9.08
CA GLY A 17 55.39 -16.13 -9.68
C GLY A 17 54.48 -15.55 -10.77
N PRO A 18 54.07 -16.34 -11.77
CA PRO A 18 53.20 -15.85 -12.82
C PRO A 18 51.86 -15.42 -12.18
N ALA A 19 51.42 -14.20 -12.51
CA ALA A 19 50.15 -13.67 -12.04
C ALA A 19 49.03 -14.61 -12.49
N ALA A 20 48.41 -15.30 -11.54
CA ALA A 20 47.19 -16.05 -11.79
C ALA A 20 46.12 -15.03 -12.20
N SER A 21 45.68 -15.11 -13.45
CA SER A 21 44.55 -14.35 -13.96
C SER A 21 43.34 -14.61 -13.06
N ALA A 22 42.92 -13.60 -12.30
CA ALA A 22 41.68 -13.69 -11.55
C ALA A 22 40.54 -14.00 -12.54
N PRO A 23 39.68 -15.01 -12.28
CA PRO A 23 38.55 -15.28 -13.15
C PRO A 23 37.70 -14.01 -13.20
N GLY A 24 37.51 -13.47 -14.41
CA GLY A 24 36.72 -12.27 -14.63
C GLY A 24 35.36 -12.43 -13.97
N ALA A 25 35.06 -11.56 -13.01
CA ALA A 25 33.74 -11.50 -12.41
C ALA A 25 32.74 -11.21 -13.54
N VAL A 26 31.98 -12.24 -13.92
CA VAL A 26 30.85 -12.08 -14.83
C VAL A 26 29.78 -11.38 -14.03
N THR A 27 29.79 -10.04 -14.05
CA THR A 27 28.72 -9.23 -13.48
C THR A 27 27.52 -9.29 -14.43
N SER A 28 26.83 -10.42 -14.49
CA SER A 28 25.51 -10.45 -15.13
C SER A 28 24.56 -9.68 -14.22
N ALA A 29 24.15 -8.48 -14.64
CA ALA A 29 23.06 -7.77 -14.00
C ALA A 29 21.85 -8.71 -13.87
N PRO A 30 21.12 -8.68 -12.74
CA PRO A 30 19.96 -9.54 -12.57
C PRO A 30 18.98 -9.32 -13.72
N PRO A 31 18.32 -10.38 -14.21
CA PRO A 31 17.37 -10.25 -15.32
C PRO A 31 16.31 -9.22 -14.94
N ARG A 32 16.16 -8.19 -15.78
CA ARG A 32 15.15 -7.16 -15.60
C ARG A 32 13.81 -7.76 -16.00
N VAL A 33 12.87 -7.83 -15.06
CA VAL A 33 11.49 -8.22 -15.37
C VAL A 33 10.82 -7.01 -16.02
N GLU A 34 10.54 -7.10 -17.31
CA GLU A 34 9.76 -6.10 -18.02
C GLU A 34 8.28 -6.50 -17.97
N ILE A 35 7.47 -5.66 -17.33
CA ILE A 35 6.01 -5.82 -17.27
C ILE A 35 5.43 -4.83 -18.27
N GLY A 36 4.85 -5.32 -19.36
CA GLY A 36 4.12 -4.49 -20.30
C GLY A 36 2.81 -4.00 -19.69
N PHE A 37 2.56 -2.70 -19.77
CA PHE A 37 1.30 -2.05 -19.38
C PHE A 37 1.08 -0.79 -20.22
N GLU A 38 -0.17 -0.38 -20.35
CA GLU A 38 -0.57 0.90 -20.92
C GLU A 38 -0.81 1.89 -19.78
N LYS A 39 -0.43 3.15 -20.02
CA LYS A 39 -0.66 4.24 -19.08
C LYS A 39 -1.23 5.43 -19.83
N TYR A 40 -2.41 5.89 -19.41
CA TYR A 40 -3.08 7.03 -20.03
C TYR A 40 -3.90 7.80 -19.01
N MET A 41 -4.30 9.02 -19.38
CA MET A 41 -5.08 9.93 -18.56
C MET A 41 -6.46 10.11 -19.17
N LEU A 42 -7.51 9.94 -18.37
CA LEU A 42 -8.87 10.25 -18.78
C LEU A 42 -9.10 11.79 -18.83
N PRO A 43 -10.12 12.28 -19.55
CA PRO A 43 -10.40 13.71 -19.63
C PRO A 43 -10.67 14.40 -18.29
N ASN A 44 -11.10 13.66 -17.28
CA ASN A 44 -11.33 14.15 -15.91
C ASN A 44 -10.06 14.14 -15.03
N GLY A 45 -8.90 13.74 -15.56
CA GLY A 45 -7.64 13.68 -14.83
C GLY A 45 -7.42 12.39 -14.03
N LEU A 46 -8.27 11.36 -14.19
CA LEU A 46 -8.01 10.04 -13.62
C LEU A 46 -6.93 9.32 -14.44
N GLU A 47 -5.83 8.96 -13.78
CA GLU A 47 -4.75 8.19 -14.38
C GLU A 47 -5.11 6.70 -14.36
N VAL A 48 -4.97 6.03 -15.52
CA VAL A 48 -5.26 4.61 -15.68
C VAL A 48 -3.98 3.89 -16.05
N ILE A 49 -3.70 2.81 -15.32
CA ILE A 49 -2.65 1.85 -15.62
C ILE A 49 -3.34 0.52 -15.94
N LEU A 50 -3.26 0.09 -17.21
CA LEU A 50 -3.92 -1.10 -17.71
C LEU A 50 -2.89 -2.16 -18.09
N ARG A 51 -3.06 -3.37 -17.59
CA ARG A 51 -2.32 -4.55 -18.04
C ARG A 51 -3.31 -5.62 -18.44
N GLU A 52 -3.38 -5.90 -19.74
CA GLU A 52 -4.22 -6.97 -20.26
C GLU A 52 -3.49 -8.32 -20.20
N ASP A 53 -4.17 -9.33 -19.65
CA ASP A 53 -3.64 -10.68 -19.49
C ASP A 53 -4.75 -11.72 -19.46
N HIS A 54 -4.90 -12.48 -20.55
CA HIS A 54 -6.01 -13.44 -20.71
C HIS A 54 -5.74 -14.83 -20.14
N ARG A 55 -4.68 -15.02 -19.32
CA ARG A 55 -4.36 -16.33 -18.75
C ARG A 55 -5.43 -16.83 -17.77
N LEU A 56 -6.13 -15.93 -17.10
CA LEU A 56 -7.22 -16.22 -16.18
C LEU A 56 -8.41 -15.29 -16.49
N PRO A 57 -9.66 -15.77 -16.38
CA PRO A 57 -10.86 -14.94 -16.59
C PRO A 57 -11.18 -14.09 -15.35
N ILE A 58 -10.18 -13.39 -14.82
CA ILE A 58 -10.25 -12.56 -13.61
C ILE A 58 -9.64 -11.19 -13.95
N VAL A 59 -10.22 -10.14 -13.41
CA VAL A 59 -9.66 -8.79 -13.44
C VAL A 59 -9.46 -8.30 -12.02
N ALA A 60 -8.30 -7.67 -11.77
CA ALA A 60 -8.02 -6.96 -10.53
C ALA A 60 -8.29 -5.48 -10.78
N VAL A 61 -9.21 -4.89 -10.03
CA VAL A 61 -9.47 -3.45 -10.03
C VAL A 61 -8.88 -2.88 -8.76
N ASN A 62 -8.14 -1.78 -8.90
CA ASN A 62 -7.55 -1.11 -7.75
C ASN A 62 -7.60 0.41 -7.96
N LEU A 63 -8.30 1.09 -7.08
CA LEU A 63 -8.50 2.53 -7.12
C LEU A 63 -7.65 3.20 -6.03
N TRP A 64 -6.70 4.03 -6.45
CA TRP A 64 -5.76 4.70 -5.55
C TRP A 64 -6.10 6.19 -5.43
N TYR A 65 -6.27 6.63 -4.19
CA TYR A 65 -6.35 8.04 -3.86
C TYR A 65 -5.00 8.48 -3.27
N HIS A 66 -4.44 9.55 -3.81
CA HIS A 66 -3.22 10.17 -3.29
C HIS A 66 -3.55 11.04 -2.06
N VAL A 67 -4.05 10.39 -1.02
CA VAL A 67 -4.39 10.98 0.28
C VAL A 67 -4.16 9.95 1.36
N GLY A 68 -3.54 10.34 2.47
CA GLY A 68 -3.32 9.50 3.64
C GLY A 68 -3.13 10.34 4.90
N PRO A 69 -2.76 9.72 6.04
CA PRO A 69 -2.47 10.42 7.29
C PRO A 69 -1.45 11.57 7.15
N ALA A 70 -0.51 11.51 6.20
CA ALA A 70 0.44 12.60 5.97
C ALA A 70 -0.21 13.89 5.44
N ASN A 71 -1.45 13.82 4.93
CA ASN A 71 -2.22 14.97 4.46
C ASN A 71 -3.13 15.57 5.55
N GLU A 72 -3.15 14.98 6.75
CA GLU A 72 -4.02 15.42 7.84
C GLU A 72 -3.50 16.65 8.58
N THR A 73 -4.39 17.31 9.30
CA THR A 73 -4.03 18.46 10.14
C THR A 73 -3.76 18.00 11.57
N ALA A 74 -2.72 18.52 12.20
CA ALA A 74 -2.43 18.26 13.60
C ALA A 74 -3.66 18.51 14.50
N GLY A 75 -3.92 17.58 15.43
CA GLY A 75 -5.12 17.59 16.28
C GLY A 75 -6.43 17.18 15.58
N ARG A 76 -6.37 16.86 14.29
CA ARG A 76 -7.47 16.36 13.45
C ARG A 76 -6.95 15.18 12.62
N THR A 77 -6.65 14.09 13.31
CA THR A 77 -6.05 12.88 12.70
C THR A 77 -7.05 11.71 12.63
N GLY A 78 -6.72 10.71 11.81
CA GLY A 78 -7.52 9.50 11.62
C GLY A 78 -8.67 9.65 10.64
N PHE A 79 -8.74 10.77 9.90
CA PHE A 79 -9.73 11.00 8.86
C PHE A 79 -9.52 10.08 7.66
N ALA A 80 -8.30 9.91 7.18
CA ALA A 80 -8.03 9.07 6.00
C ALA A 80 -8.55 7.63 6.24
N HIS A 81 -8.18 7.03 7.38
CA HIS A 81 -8.65 5.69 7.74
C HIS A 81 -10.16 5.68 8.04
N LEU A 82 -10.73 6.69 8.70
CA LEU A 82 -12.17 6.74 8.92
C LEU A 82 -12.97 6.84 7.60
N PHE A 83 -12.47 7.61 6.62
CA PHE A 83 -13.09 7.71 5.29
C PHE A 83 -13.00 6.40 4.53
N GLU A 84 -11.94 5.62 4.72
CA GLU A 84 -11.87 4.24 4.23
C GLU A 84 -13.07 3.40 4.69
N HIS A 85 -13.38 3.42 6.00
CA HIS A 85 -14.54 2.71 6.55
C HIS A 85 -15.86 3.28 6.00
N MET A 86 -15.97 4.61 5.92
CA MET A 86 -17.19 5.27 5.42
C MET A 86 -17.50 4.92 3.97
N MET A 87 -16.48 4.65 3.14
CA MET A 87 -16.65 4.27 1.73
C MET A 87 -17.30 2.90 1.51
N PHE A 88 -17.56 2.15 2.59
CA PHE A 88 -18.34 0.91 2.58
C PHE A 88 -19.76 1.06 3.16
N GLN A 89 -20.13 2.25 3.66
CA GLN A 89 -21.42 2.50 4.32
C GLN A 89 -22.54 2.94 3.35
N GLY A 90 -22.37 2.67 2.07
CA GLY A 90 -23.28 3.02 0.98
C GLY A 90 -22.91 4.33 0.27
N SER A 91 -23.58 4.57 -0.86
CA SER A 91 -23.42 5.74 -1.73
C SER A 91 -24.75 6.06 -2.43
N GLY A 92 -24.81 7.12 -3.25
CA GLY A 92 -26.06 7.60 -3.84
C GLY A 92 -26.94 6.49 -4.43
N HIS A 93 -26.33 5.56 -5.18
CA HIS A 93 -27.04 4.48 -5.87
C HIS A 93 -26.86 3.09 -5.24
N VAL A 94 -25.95 2.95 -4.28
CA VAL A 94 -25.69 1.68 -3.56
C VAL A 94 -26.17 1.79 -2.12
N GLY A 95 -27.09 0.90 -1.73
CA GLY A 95 -27.63 0.89 -0.37
C GLY A 95 -26.58 0.56 0.70
N ASP A 96 -26.96 0.81 1.95
CA ASP A 96 -26.14 0.53 3.12
C ASP A 96 -25.74 -0.96 3.18
N ASP A 97 -24.45 -1.21 3.43
CA ASP A 97 -23.83 -2.55 3.46
C ASP A 97 -24.13 -3.40 2.20
N GLN A 98 -24.35 -2.76 1.04
CA GLN A 98 -24.58 -3.47 -0.23
C GLN A 98 -23.33 -3.62 -1.09
N HIS A 99 -22.32 -2.74 -0.93
CA HIS A 99 -21.13 -2.78 -1.78
C HIS A 99 -20.44 -4.16 -1.75
N PHE A 100 -20.14 -4.67 -0.56
CA PHE A 100 -19.61 -6.03 -0.38
C PHE A 100 -20.54 -7.11 -0.94
N LYS A 101 -21.85 -7.05 -0.64
CA LYS A 101 -22.81 -8.06 -1.08
C LYS A 101 -22.92 -8.17 -2.59
N LEU A 102 -22.86 -7.04 -3.29
CA LEU A 102 -22.91 -6.99 -4.76
C LEU A 102 -21.65 -7.61 -5.36
N LEU A 103 -20.47 -7.26 -4.83
CA LEU A 103 -19.20 -7.83 -5.26
C LEU A 103 -19.10 -9.32 -4.95
N GLU A 104 -19.36 -9.73 -3.71
CA GLU A 104 -19.37 -11.14 -3.29
C GLU A 104 -20.39 -11.96 -4.09
N GLY A 105 -21.60 -11.42 -4.31
CA GLY A 105 -22.63 -12.05 -5.12
C GLY A 105 -22.24 -12.21 -6.59
N ALA A 106 -21.36 -11.35 -7.11
CA ALA A 106 -20.78 -11.45 -8.44
C ALA A 106 -19.55 -12.38 -8.50
N GLY A 107 -19.14 -12.98 -7.37
CA GLY A 107 -18.00 -13.87 -7.27
C GLY A 107 -16.67 -13.16 -7.07
N ALA A 108 -16.68 -11.90 -6.64
CA ALA A 108 -15.45 -11.18 -6.30
C ALA A 108 -14.78 -11.77 -5.05
N SER A 109 -13.46 -11.65 -5.01
CA SER A 109 -12.60 -11.93 -3.87
C SER A 109 -11.69 -10.72 -3.64
N MET A 110 -10.88 -10.77 -2.58
CA MET A 110 -9.91 -9.71 -2.25
C MET A 110 -10.54 -8.31 -2.12
N ILE A 111 -11.84 -8.22 -1.80
CA ILE A 111 -12.56 -6.95 -1.62
C ILE A 111 -12.04 -6.29 -0.34
N ASN A 112 -11.32 -5.19 -0.47
CA ASN A 112 -10.71 -4.53 0.68
C ASN A 112 -10.42 -3.05 0.46
N GLY A 113 -10.19 -2.33 1.56
CA GLY A 113 -9.59 -1.00 1.60
C GLY A 113 -8.30 -1.05 2.43
N THR A 114 -7.36 -0.18 2.13
CA THR A 114 -6.18 0.03 2.98
C THR A 114 -5.77 1.50 2.95
N THR A 115 -5.35 2.01 4.11
CA THR A 115 -4.82 3.36 4.28
C THR A 115 -3.39 3.30 4.81
N ASP A 116 -2.50 4.06 4.16
CA ASP A 116 -1.09 4.25 4.51
C ASP A 116 -0.76 5.75 4.44
N PHE A 117 0.43 6.16 4.89
CA PHE A 117 0.81 7.56 5.06
C PHE A 117 0.49 8.47 3.87
N ASP A 118 0.69 7.99 2.64
CA ASP A 118 0.55 8.76 1.40
C ASP A 118 -0.59 8.28 0.47
N ARG A 119 -1.40 7.31 0.90
CA ARG A 119 -2.45 6.72 0.07
C ARG A 119 -3.59 6.08 0.85
N THR A 120 -4.75 6.09 0.24
CA THR A 120 -5.85 5.18 0.53
C THR A 120 -6.22 4.51 -0.77
N ASN A 121 -6.30 3.19 -0.78
CA ASN A 121 -6.71 2.46 -1.96
C ASN A 121 -7.78 1.42 -1.63
N TYR A 122 -8.59 1.12 -2.64
CA TYR A 122 -9.59 0.09 -2.58
C TYR A 122 -9.40 -0.87 -3.73
N MET A 123 -9.64 -2.15 -3.47
CA MET A 123 -9.29 -3.22 -4.40
C MET A 123 -10.28 -4.36 -4.34
N GLU A 124 -10.43 -5.01 -5.49
CA GLU A 124 -11.25 -6.19 -5.67
C GLU A 124 -10.72 -7.02 -6.85
N ASP A 125 -10.71 -8.34 -6.67
CA ASP A 125 -10.48 -9.31 -7.75
C ASP A 125 -11.83 -9.88 -8.14
N ILE A 126 -12.22 -9.79 -9.42
CA ILE A 126 -13.56 -10.15 -9.87
C ILE A 126 -13.54 -10.92 -11.19
N PRO A 127 -14.49 -11.84 -11.46
CA PRO A 127 -14.61 -12.45 -12.79
C PRO A 127 -14.65 -11.40 -13.90
N SER A 128 -13.92 -11.62 -14.99
CA SER A 128 -13.72 -10.59 -16.03
C SER A 128 -15.01 -10.11 -16.69
N ASN A 129 -16.07 -10.92 -16.69
CA ASN A 129 -17.41 -10.57 -17.18
C ASN A 129 -18.20 -9.65 -16.23
N GLN A 130 -17.63 -9.30 -15.08
CA GLN A 130 -18.21 -8.41 -14.05
C GLN A 130 -17.38 -7.13 -13.85
N LEU A 131 -16.39 -6.86 -14.72
CA LEU A 131 -15.57 -5.64 -14.66
C LEU A 131 -16.43 -4.37 -14.59
N GLU A 132 -17.51 -4.32 -15.38
CA GLU A 132 -18.44 -3.19 -15.42
C GLU A 132 -19.09 -2.92 -14.06
N LEU A 133 -19.41 -3.98 -13.30
CA LEU A 133 -19.98 -3.85 -11.96
C LEU A 133 -18.95 -3.23 -10.99
N ALA A 134 -17.72 -3.74 -10.99
CA ALA A 134 -16.65 -3.21 -10.14
C ALA A 134 -16.40 -1.71 -10.43
N LEU A 135 -16.19 -1.35 -11.71
CA LEU A 135 -15.97 0.04 -12.10
C LEU A 135 -17.17 0.95 -11.79
N TRP A 136 -18.39 0.44 -11.91
CA TRP A 136 -19.60 1.19 -11.55
C TRP A 136 -19.67 1.45 -10.04
N LEU A 137 -19.40 0.43 -9.22
CA LEU A 137 -19.38 0.56 -7.76
C LEU A 137 -18.31 1.54 -7.29
N GLU A 138 -17.10 1.46 -7.85
CA GLU A 138 -16.01 2.40 -7.57
C GLU A 138 -16.37 3.84 -7.95
N SER A 139 -16.94 4.02 -9.14
CA SER A 139 -17.40 5.33 -9.59
C SER A 139 -18.52 5.89 -8.70
N ASP A 140 -19.45 5.05 -8.24
CA ASP A 140 -20.59 5.49 -7.43
C ASP A 140 -20.13 6.02 -6.07
N ARG A 141 -19.28 5.26 -5.36
CA ARG A 141 -18.76 5.72 -4.07
C ARG A 141 -17.81 6.91 -4.22
N MET A 142 -17.06 7.02 -5.31
CA MET A 142 -16.24 8.21 -5.57
C MET A 142 -17.08 9.48 -5.78
N GLY A 143 -18.18 9.37 -6.55
CA GLY A 143 -18.98 10.53 -6.95
C GLY A 143 -20.10 10.89 -5.98
N PHE A 144 -20.67 9.91 -5.28
CA PHE A 144 -21.95 10.02 -4.58
C PHE A 144 -21.91 9.53 -3.13
N LEU A 145 -20.74 9.42 -2.50
CA LEU A 145 -20.63 9.09 -1.07
C LEU A 145 -21.45 10.04 -0.19
N LEU A 146 -21.38 11.35 -0.48
CA LEU A 146 -21.98 12.39 0.36
C LEU A 146 -23.50 12.26 0.47
N ASP A 147 -24.16 11.65 -0.50
CA ASP A 147 -25.61 11.43 -0.51
C ASP A 147 -26.06 10.44 0.58
N ARG A 148 -25.15 9.61 1.09
CA ARG A 148 -25.40 8.62 2.13
C ARG A 148 -24.63 8.88 3.43
N LEU A 149 -23.91 9.99 3.49
CA LEU A 149 -23.15 10.38 4.67
C LEU A 149 -24.09 11.03 5.69
N ASP A 150 -24.30 10.34 6.82
CA ASP A 150 -25.10 10.87 7.93
C ASP A 150 -24.36 10.77 9.27
N GLN A 151 -24.81 11.56 10.24
CA GLN A 151 -24.18 11.63 11.56
C GLN A 151 -24.29 10.31 12.36
N PRO A 152 -25.44 9.59 12.35
CA PRO A 152 -25.50 8.26 12.98
C PRO A 152 -24.44 7.28 12.46
N LYS A 153 -24.29 7.14 11.15
CA LYS A 153 -23.28 6.26 10.53
C LYS A 153 -21.87 6.69 10.90
N LEU A 154 -21.58 7.98 10.81
CA LEU A 154 -20.27 8.52 11.20
C LEU A 154 -19.93 8.19 12.65
N SER A 155 -20.89 8.38 13.56
CA SER A 155 -20.69 8.12 14.99
C SER A 155 -20.45 6.63 15.26
N ASN A 156 -21.19 5.76 14.57
CA ASN A 156 -20.99 4.31 14.64
C ASN A 156 -19.59 3.91 14.14
N GLN A 157 -19.17 4.38 12.96
CA GLN A 157 -17.85 4.05 12.42
C GLN A 157 -16.71 4.61 13.26
N GLN A 158 -16.88 5.77 13.92
CA GLN A 158 -15.91 6.23 14.92
C GLN A 158 -15.77 5.27 16.10
N ASP A 159 -16.85 4.63 16.56
CA ASP A 159 -16.79 3.62 17.61
C ASP A 159 -16.09 2.34 17.13
N VAL A 160 -16.37 1.90 15.90
CA VAL A 160 -15.73 0.74 15.27
C VAL A 160 -14.22 0.97 15.14
N VAL A 161 -13.78 2.09 14.57
CA VAL A 161 -12.35 2.42 14.40
C VAL A 161 -11.64 2.56 15.74
N ARG A 162 -12.29 3.14 16.76
CA ARG A 162 -11.72 3.17 18.12
C ARG A 162 -11.54 1.77 18.70
N ASN A 163 -12.50 0.87 18.48
CA ASN A 163 -12.39 -0.50 18.93
C ASN A 163 -11.32 -1.29 18.16
N GLU A 164 -11.21 -1.05 16.85
CA GLU A 164 -10.16 -1.63 16.02
C GLU A 164 -8.79 -1.26 16.55
N ARG A 165 -8.51 0.04 16.78
CA ARG A 165 -7.23 0.48 17.34
C ARG A 165 -6.93 -0.17 18.70
N ARG A 166 -7.93 -0.30 19.58
CA ARG A 166 -7.78 -1.01 20.85
C ARG A 166 -7.34 -2.45 20.63
N GLN A 167 -7.93 -3.14 19.66
CA GLN A 167 -7.67 -4.55 19.38
C GLN A 167 -6.34 -4.78 18.66
N SER A 168 -6.04 -4.00 17.63
CA SER A 168 -4.92 -4.21 16.71
C SER A 168 -3.63 -3.50 17.12
N VAL A 169 -3.73 -2.43 17.91
CA VAL A 169 -2.58 -1.62 18.33
C VAL A 169 -2.38 -1.67 19.84
N GLU A 170 -3.36 -1.23 20.62
CA GLU A 170 -3.16 -1.02 22.07
C GLU A 170 -3.06 -2.34 22.86
N ASN A 171 -3.84 -3.36 22.47
CA ASN A 171 -3.88 -4.66 23.14
C ASN A 171 -2.93 -5.71 22.51
N GLN A 172 -2.04 -5.30 21.60
CA GLN A 172 -1.03 -6.21 21.04
C GLN A 172 0.34 -5.99 21.70
N PRO A 173 1.09 -7.06 22.04
CA PRO A 173 2.48 -6.91 22.40
C PRO A 173 3.24 -6.13 21.32
N TYR A 174 3.93 -5.06 21.73
CA TYR A 174 4.67 -4.16 20.85
C TYR A 174 3.84 -3.36 19.83
N GLY A 175 2.50 -3.36 19.91
CA GLY A 175 1.66 -2.70 18.90
C GLY A 175 1.88 -1.18 18.81
N LEU A 176 2.31 -0.53 19.90
CA LEU A 176 2.62 0.91 19.92
C LEU A 176 4.05 1.25 19.48
N VAL A 177 4.93 0.25 19.27
CA VAL A 177 6.35 0.52 19.00
C VAL A 177 6.55 1.28 17.70
N GLU A 178 5.79 0.93 16.66
CA GLU A 178 5.89 1.59 15.37
C GLU A 178 5.39 3.04 15.44
N GLU A 179 4.23 3.28 16.08
CA GLU A 179 3.69 4.62 16.32
C GLU A 179 4.70 5.50 17.08
N GLU A 180 5.26 4.98 18.18
CA GLU A 180 6.25 5.71 18.98
C GLU A 180 7.55 5.94 18.20
N LEU A 181 8.02 4.95 17.42
CA LEU A 181 9.19 5.11 16.58
C LEU A 181 9.00 6.25 15.57
N PHE A 182 7.83 6.34 14.93
CA PHE A 182 7.53 7.43 14.01
C PHE A 182 7.51 8.79 14.72
N HIS A 183 6.90 8.90 15.92
CA HIS A 183 6.93 10.13 16.71
C HIS A 183 8.36 10.56 17.09
N GLN A 184 9.27 9.61 17.35
CA GLN A 184 10.67 9.90 17.69
C GLN A 184 11.51 10.28 16.45
N LEU A 185 11.28 9.62 15.31
CA LEU A 185 11.99 9.89 14.06
C LEU A 185 11.53 11.20 13.39
N PHE A 186 10.26 11.58 13.56
CA PHE A 186 9.64 12.74 12.93
C PHE A 186 8.93 13.63 13.97
N PRO A 187 9.66 14.35 14.84
CA PRO A 187 9.11 14.99 16.05
C PRO A 187 8.42 16.35 15.82
N GLN A 188 7.61 16.51 14.77
CA GLN A 188 6.92 17.78 14.45
C GLN A 188 5.41 17.72 14.62
#